data_AF-A0A1L9B7I4-F1
#
_entry.id   AF-A0A1L9B7I4-F1
#
_cell.length_a   1.000
_cell.length_b   1.000
_cell.length_c   1.000
_cell.angle_alpha   90.00
_cell.angle_beta   90.00
_cell.angle_gamma   90.00
#
_symmetry.space_group_name_H-M   'P 1'
#
loop_
_entity.id
_entity.type
_entity.pdbx_description
1 polymer ?
#
loop_
_entity_poly.entity_id
_entity_poly.type
_entity_poly.pdbx_seq_one_letter_code
_entity_poly.pdbx_strand_id
1 'polypeptide(L)'
;MSRSPKKTPEDSGLELDWKGRTAPEERGQEAARSEGEAGRGAPGDPRYMGPGVRLALASLLEGPGLTVRQLREWGESLTGWETRNRYEAIDHNGHFMLFIGETGSGLGQSLLRNFLPFRSLELECMTKDGILALSLERAVTLFFTHVEVTAWDGRPLGYIQQRWGLVRRHFDLCTPAGVVMATMTGPLWRPWTFTVQQRDEEVAVIRKQWSGFVSESFTDADTFGVEFRPGLTDGRLRQMVLAATLMVDLCYFEARDNSQGTLLGALSD
;
A
#
# COMPACT_ATOMS: atom_id res chain seq x y z
N MET A 1 -18.04 27.25 25.34
CA MET A 1 -18.30 25.80 25.49
C MET A 1 -18.34 25.18 24.10
N SER A 2 -17.17 24.81 23.57
CA SER A 2 -17.08 24.18 22.24
C SER A 2 -17.48 22.71 22.38
N ARG A 3 -18.55 22.29 21.70
CA ARG A 3 -18.98 20.89 21.67
C ARG A 3 -18.10 20.17 20.64
N SER A 4 -17.27 19.23 21.11
CA SER A 4 -16.60 18.27 20.24
C SER A 4 -17.64 17.57 19.35
N PRO A 5 -17.38 17.40 18.05
CA PRO A 5 -18.29 16.67 17.18
C PRO A 5 -18.37 15.21 17.66
N LYS A 6 -19.60 14.71 17.81
CA LYS A 6 -19.86 13.29 18.13
C LYS A 6 -19.38 12.44 16.96
N LYS A 7 -18.45 11.52 17.21
CA LYS A 7 -18.14 10.41 16.30
C LYS A 7 -19.45 9.72 15.92
N THR A 8 -19.71 9.59 14.62
CA THR A 8 -20.83 8.79 14.10
C THR A 8 -20.54 7.30 14.30
N PRO A 9 -21.55 6.44 14.52
CA PRO A 9 -21.37 5.03 14.86
C PRO A 9 -20.60 4.22 13.81
N GLU A 10 -20.62 4.64 12.55
CA GLU A 10 -19.93 3.96 11.45
C GLU A 10 -18.40 4.10 11.52
N ASP A 11 -17.89 5.13 12.20
CA ASP A 11 -16.46 5.39 12.36
C ASP A 11 -15.83 4.54 13.49
N SER A 12 -16.65 3.83 14.27
CA SER A 12 -16.22 3.01 15.41
C SER A 12 -15.78 1.58 15.04
N GLY A 13 -16.01 1.16 13.80
CA GLY A 13 -15.66 -0.18 13.31
C GLY A 13 -14.25 -0.32 12.73
N LEU A 14 -13.45 0.74 12.73
CA LEU A 14 -12.16 0.83 12.02
C LEU A 14 -10.93 0.92 12.96
N GLU A 15 -11.13 0.99 14.28
CA GLU A 15 -10.03 1.07 15.25
C GLU A 15 -9.46 -0.34 15.51
N LEU A 16 -8.69 -0.86 14.55
CA LEU A 16 -7.74 -1.93 14.84
C LEU A 16 -6.66 -1.35 15.77
N ASP A 17 -6.43 -1.96 16.94
CA ASP A 17 -5.38 -1.50 17.87
C ASP A 17 -4.00 -1.83 17.28
N TRP A 18 -3.29 -0.79 16.82
CA TRP A 18 -1.96 -0.89 16.21
C TRP A 18 -0.82 -0.86 17.23
N LYS A 19 -1.06 -0.42 18.47
CA LYS A 19 0.01 -0.04 19.39
C LYS A 19 0.58 -1.21 20.21
N GLY A 20 -0.03 -2.39 20.15
CA GLY A 20 0.31 -3.52 21.03
C GLY A 20 0.75 -4.83 20.35
N ARG A 21 1.01 -4.85 19.03
CA ARG A 21 1.25 -6.11 18.30
C ARG A 21 2.74 -6.50 18.24
N THR A 22 2.99 -7.82 18.23
CA THR A 22 4.29 -8.53 18.25
C THR A 22 5.17 -8.28 17.02
N ALA A 23 6.27 -9.00 16.79
CA ALA A 23 7.05 -8.80 15.56
C ALA A 23 6.35 -9.42 14.32
N PRO A 24 6.51 -8.85 13.11
CA PRO A 24 5.93 -9.38 11.86
C PRO A 24 6.27 -10.86 11.59
N GLU A 25 7.51 -11.26 11.88
CA GLU A 25 7.98 -12.64 11.72
C GLU A 25 7.24 -13.64 12.62
N GLU A 26 6.93 -13.23 13.85
CA GLU A 26 6.20 -14.06 14.82
C GLU A 26 4.74 -14.23 14.40
N ARG A 27 4.13 -13.20 13.80
CA ARG A 27 2.76 -13.24 13.28
C ARG A 27 2.62 -14.04 12.00
N GLY A 28 3.55 -13.91 11.06
CA GLY A 28 3.56 -14.72 9.84
C GLY A 28 3.60 -16.22 10.17
N GLN A 29 4.34 -16.59 11.22
CA GLN A 29 4.36 -17.96 11.74
C GLN A 29 3.06 -18.36 12.44
N GLU A 30 2.37 -17.44 13.14
CA GLU A 30 1.12 -17.72 13.84
C GLU A 30 -0.09 -17.83 12.89
N ALA A 31 -0.17 -16.95 11.87
CA ALA A 31 -1.14 -17.03 10.77
C ALA A 31 -0.92 -18.28 9.91
N ALA A 32 0.33 -18.62 9.59
CA ALA A 32 0.68 -19.86 8.90
C ALA A 32 0.36 -21.12 9.72
N ARG A 33 0.35 -21.03 11.05
CA ARG A 33 -0.04 -22.13 11.95
C ARG A 33 -1.55 -22.26 12.12
N SER A 34 -2.34 -21.18 11.93
CA SER A 34 -3.79 -21.18 12.12
C SER A 34 -4.57 -21.50 10.83
N GLU A 35 -4.04 -21.18 9.64
CA GLU A 35 -4.66 -21.51 8.36
C GLU A 35 -4.02 -22.76 7.72
N GLY A 36 -4.76 -23.86 7.68
CA GLY A 36 -4.27 -25.24 7.40
C GLY A 36 -3.67 -25.53 6.02
N GLU A 37 -3.31 -24.54 5.21
CA GLU A 37 -2.73 -24.72 3.87
C GLU A 37 -1.44 -23.92 3.60
N ALA A 38 -0.91 -23.21 4.62
CA ALA A 38 0.35 -22.48 4.49
C ALA A 38 1.50 -23.39 4.00
N GLY A 39 2.31 -22.88 3.06
CA GLY A 39 3.43 -23.64 2.49
C GLY A 39 3.09 -24.55 1.30
N ARG A 40 1.81 -24.67 0.90
CA ARG A 40 1.42 -25.38 -0.33
C ARG A 40 1.42 -24.45 -1.55
N GLY A 41 1.77 -24.98 -2.72
CA GLY A 41 1.80 -24.22 -3.98
C GLY A 41 2.84 -23.10 -4.03
N ALA A 42 2.69 -22.22 -5.03
CA ALA A 42 3.51 -21.01 -5.15
C ALA A 42 3.07 -19.96 -4.11
N PRO A 43 4.00 -19.15 -3.57
CA PRO A 43 3.64 -18.04 -2.67
C PRO A 43 2.60 -17.11 -3.28
N GLY A 44 1.57 -16.76 -2.49
CA GLY A 44 0.43 -15.94 -2.91
C GLY A 44 -0.52 -16.57 -3.93
N ASP A 45 -0.43 -17.88 -4.18
CA ASP A 45 -1.42 -18.58 -5.01
C ASP A 45 -2.79 -18.63 -4.29
N PRO A 46 -3.85 -18.03 -4.87
CA PRO A 46 -5.16 -17.96 -4.23
C PRO A 46 -5.80 -19.30 -3.90
N ARG A 47 -5.37 -20.38 -4.56
CA ARG A 47 -5.92 -21.73 -4.35
C ARG A 47 -5.59 -22.30 -2.98
N TYR A 48 -4.54 -21.79 -2.34
CA TYR A 48 -4.07 -22.26 -1.03
C TYR A 48 -4.32 -21.24 0.09
N MET A 49 -4.95 -20.10 -0.20
CA MET A 49 -5.32 -19.11 0.81
C MET A 49 -6.43 -19.64 1.71
N GLY A 50 -6.35 -19.32 3.01
CA GLY A 50 -7.47 -19.55 3.92
C GLY A 50 -8.74 -18.83 3.44
N PRO A 51 -9.94 -19.37 3.75
CA PRO A 51 -11.20 -18.79 3.27
C PRO A 51 -11.41 -17.32 3.65
N GLY A 52 -10.93 -16.90 4.82
CA GLY A 52 -11.05 -15.51 5.29
C GLY A 52 -10.24 -14.54 4.44
N VAL A 53 -8.95 -14.83 4.24
CA VAL A 53 -8.06 -14.03 3.36
C VAL A 53 -8.58 -14.04 1.93
N ARG A 54 -8.93 -15.22 1.41
CA ARG A 54 -9.42 -15.35 0.03
C ARG A 54 -10.69 -14.53 -0.22
N LEU A 55 -11.63 -14.53 0.73
CA LEU A 55 -12.85 -13.73 0.63
C LEU A 55 -12.55 -12.24 0.66
N ALA A 56 -11.71 -11.78 1.59
CA ALA A 56 -11.30 -10.38 1.68
C ALA A 56 -10.59 -9.90 0.40
N LEU A 57 -9.83 -10.78 -0.26
CA LEU A 57 -9.12 -10.49 -1.51
C LEU A 57 -9.94 -10.77 -2.78
N ALA A 58 -11.20 -11.18 -2.70
CA ALA A 58 -11.96 -11.62 -3.87
C ALA A 58 -11.99 -10.58 -5.01
N SER A 59 -12.23 -9.30 -4.70
CA SER A 59 -12.21 -8.24 -5.72
C SER A 59 -10.81 -7.98 -6.29
N LEU A 60 -9.76 -8.13 -5.47
CA LEU A 60 -8.38 -8.03 -5.95
C LEU A 60 -8.08 -9.16 -6.95
N LEU A 61 -8.47 -10.39 -6.60
CA LEU A 61 -8.12 -11.61 -7.32
C LEU A 61 -8.96 -11.84 -8.58
N GLU A 62 -10.24 -11.50 -8.54
CA GLU A 62 -11.20 -11.85 -9.60
C GLU A 62 -11.98 -10.63 -10.11
N GLY A 63 -12.04 -9.54 -9.34
CA GLY A 63 -12.79 -8.34 -9.69
C GLY A 63 -12.16 -7.48 -10.78
N PRO A 64 -12.89 -6.46 -11.28
CA PRO A 64 -12.42 -5.53 -12.30
C PRO A 64 -11.44 -4.48 -11.76
N GLY A 65 -11.31 -4.33 -10.45
CA GLY A 65 -10.48 -3.30 -9.83
C GLY A 65 -10.73 -3.13 -8.34
N LEU A 66 -10.03 -2.16 -7.77
CA LEU A 66 -10.14 -1.74 -6.37
C LEU A 66 -9.73 -0.28 -6.24
N THR A 67 -10.04 0.30 -5.08
CA THR A 67 -9.59 1.64 -4.71
C THR A 67 -8.76 1.55 -3.43
N VAL A 68 -7.63 2.27 -3.37
CA VAL A 68 -6.81 2.44 -2.16
C VAL A 68 -6.94 3.89 -1.70
N ARG A 69 -7.39 4.12 -0.47
CA ARG A 69 -7.57 5.46 0.10
C ARG A 69 -6.63 5.65 1.29
N GLN A 70 -5.83 6.72 1.26
CA GLN A 70 -4.99 7.11 2.39
C GLN A 70 -5.85 7.69 3.52
N LEU A 71 -5.65 7.20 4.74
CA LEU A 71 -6.34 7.69 5.92
C LEU A 71 -5.49 8.78 6.58
N ARG A 72 -5.76 10.05 6.27
CA ARG A 72 -5.14 11.20 6.95
C ARG A 72 -5.96 11.53 8.20
N GLU A 73 -5.39 11.37 9.40
CA GLU A 73 -6.06 11.80 10.63
C GLU A 73 -5.86 13.31 10.85
N TRP A 74 -6.95 14.04 11.06
CA TRP A 74 -6.98 15.48 11.35
C TRP A 74 -6.24 15.90 12.65
N GLY A 75 -5.67 14.94 13.39
CA GLY A 75 -5.00 15.15 14.69
C GLY A 75 -3.54 15.60 14.60
N GLU A 76 -2.93 15.62 13.41
CA GLU A 76 -1.52 15.98 13.24
C GLU A 76 -1.23 17.47 13.53
N SER A 77 -2.25 18.33 13.49
CA SER A 77 -2.11 19.78 13.70
C SER A 77 -1.97 20.20 15.17
N LEU A 78 -2.22 19.32 16.15
CA LEU A 78 -2.31 19.70 17.57
C LEU A 78 -1.31 19.00 18.51
N THR A 79 -0.67 17.91 18.10
CA THR A 79 0.23 17.16 19.01
C THR A 79 1.61 16.87 18.45
N GLY A 80 1.91 17.16 17.18
CA GLY A 80 3.24 16.99 16.59
C GLY A 80 3.77 15.54 16.53
N TRP A 81 2.95 14.56 16.89
CA TRP A 81 3.31 13.16 17.01
C TRP A 81 2.10 12.28 16.64
N GLU A 82 2.10 11.73 15.40
CA GLU A 82 1.74 10.35 15.00
C GLU A 82 1.53 10.23 13.45
N THR A 83 2.60 10.34 12.65
CA THR A 83 2.59 10.25 11.16
C THR A 83 2.95 8.83 10.69
N ARG A 84 2.03 7.87 10.78
CA ARG A 84 2.23 6.52 10.20
C ARG A 84 1.37 6.38 8.95
N ASN A 85 1.93 5.80 7.90
CA ASN A 85 1.16 5.53 6.69
C ASN A 85 0.02 4.57 7.00
N ARG A 86 -1.20 4.99 6.68
CA ARG A 86 -2.42 4.21 6.85
C ARG A 86 -3.28 4.33 5.61
N TYR A 87 -3.80 3.20 5.17
CA TYR A 87 -4.70 3.12 4.04
C TYR A 87 -5.81 2.12 4.31
N GLU A 88 -6.86 2.25 3.53
CA GLU A 88 -7.83 1.20 3.32
C GLU A 88 -7.84 0.81 1.84
N ALA A 89 -8.04 -0.48 1.56
CA ALA A 89 -8.40 -0.95 0.24
C ALA A 89 -9.89 -1.31 0.24
N ILE A 90 -10.61 -0.84 -0.77
CA ILE A 90 -12.03 -1.08 -0.98
C ILE A 90 -12.25 -1.67 -2.37
N ASP A 91 -13.27 -2.51 -2.52
CA ASP A 91 -13.63 -3.13 -3.79
C ASP A 91 -14.24 -2.10 -4.77
N HIS A 92 -14.52 -2.55 -5.99
CA HIS A 92 -15.14 -1.69 -7.01
C HIS A 92 -16.59 -1.27 -6.68
N ASN A 93 -17.23 -1.87 -5.68
CA ASN A 93 -18.56 -1.52 -5.18
C ASN A 93 -18.50 -0.60 -3.94
N GLY A 94 -17.31 -0.30 -3.44
CA GLY A 94 -17.09 0.50 -2.22
C GLY A 94 -17.11 -0.31 -0.91
N HIS A 95 -17.11 -1.64 -0.97
CA HIS A 95 -16.99 -2.47 0.24
C HIS A 95 -15.54 -2.58 0.70
N PHE A 96 -15.35 -2.53 2.01
CA PHE A 96 -14.04 -2.71 2.63
C PHE A 96 -13.42 -4.07 2.34
N MET A 97 -12.13 -4.09 2.00
CA MET A 97 -11.33 -5.30 1.79
C MET A 97 -10.22 -5.44 2.82
N LEU A 98 -9.33 -4.44 2.91
CA LEU A 98 -8.12 -4.49 3.71
C LEU A 98 -7.89 -3.18 4.45
N PHE A 99 -7.35 -3.30 5.66
CA PHE A 99 -6.64 -2.22 6.32
C PHE A 99 -5.16 -2.36 6.02
N ILE A 100 -4.46 -1.26 5.75
CA ILE A 100 -3.04 -1.25 5.44
C ILE A 100 -2.35 -0.25 6.36
N GLY A 101 -1.36 -0.70 7.11
CA GLY A 101 -0.70 0.13 8.11
C GLY A 101 0.81 -0.05 8.13
N GLU A 102 1.52 1.04 8.40
CA GLU A 102 2.96 1.02 8.62
C GLU A 102 3.31 0.36 9.96
N THR A 103 4.12 -0.69 9.89
CA THR A 103 4.70 -1.38 11.05
C THR A 103 6.15 -0.97 11.23
N GLY A 104 6.57 -0.83 12.49
CA GLY A 104 7.91 -0.36 12.84
C GLY A 104 7.88 0.79 13.84
N SER A 105 8.49 0.56 15.00
CA SER A 105 8.59 1.54 16.08
C SER A 105 10.01 1.53 16.62
N GLY A 106 10.84 2.44 16.13
CA GLY A 106 12.08 2.81 16.81
C GLY A 106 12.13 4.33 16.92
N LEU A 107 12.45 4.86 18.11
CA LEU A 107 12.74 6.27 18.32
C LEU A 107 13.83 6.78 17.35
N GLY A 108 14.75 5.89 16.93
CA GLY A 108 15.74 6.16 15.89
C GLY A 108 15.13 6.36 14.49
N GLN A 109 14.21 5.50 14.05
CA GLN A 109 13.54 5.59 12.74
C GLN A 109 12.73 6.89 12.59
N SER A 110 12.06 7.35 13.67
CA SER A 110 11.31 8.61 13.70
C SER A 110 12.22 9.84 13.59
N LEU A 111 13.41 9.82 14.22
CA LEU A 111 14.41 10.88 14.06
C LEU A 111 15.04 10.86 12.66
N LEU A 112 15.36 9.68 12.11
CA LEU A 112 15.87 9.55 10.74
C LEU A 112 14.87 10.06 9.69
N ARG A 113 13.55 9.97 9.95
CA ARG A 113 12.50 10.43 9.03
C ARG A 113 12.66 11.88 8.60
N ASN A 114 13.15 12.74 9.49
CA ASN A 114 13.33 14.16 9.22
C ASN A 114 14.67 14.48 8.54
N PHE A 115 15.63 13.55 8.55
CA PHE A 115 17.02 13.82 8.14
C PHE A 115 17.54 12.93 7.00
N LEU A 116 16.90 11.80 6.70
CA LEU A 116 17.37 10.84 5.69
C LEU A 116 16.21 10.37 4.79
N PRO A 117 16.24 10.68 3.46
CA PRO A 117 15.22 10.21 2.51
C PRO A 117 15.26 8.68 2.28
N PHE A 118 16.26 7.99 2.85
CA PHE A 118 16.54 6.57 2.67
C PHE A 118 16.17 5.79 3.95
N ARG A 119 14.87 5.58 4.18
CA ARG A 119 14.37 4.77 5.30
C ARG A 119 13.85 3.43 4.81
N SER A 120 13.98 2.39 5.65
CA SER A 120 13.15 1.20 5.50
C SER A 120 11.74 1.51 6.00
N LEU A 121 10.76 0.91 5.36
CA LEU A 121 9.36 1.01 5.75
C LEU A 121 8.72 -0.33 5.50
N GLU A 122 7.91 -0.77 6.45
CA GLU A 122 7.13 -1.98 6.33
C GLU A 122 5.64 -1.63 6.35
N LEU A 123 4.86 -2.19 5.43
CA LEU A 123 3.40 -2.14 5.47
C LEU A 123 2.85 -3.55 5.65
N GLU A 124 1.88 -3.70 6.52
CA GLU A 124 1.05 -4.90 6.63
C GLU A 124 -0.35 -4.62 6.09
N CYS A 125 -0.82 -5.47 5.17
CA CYS A 125 -2.18 -5.47 4.64
C CYS A 125 -2.98 -6.55 5.35
N MET A 126 -4.04 -6.18 6.04
CA MET A 126 -4.82 -7.06 6.90
C MET A 126 -6.29 -7.07 6.55
N THR A 127 -6.92 -8.23 6.71
CA THR A 127 -8.37 -8.36 6.66
C THR A 127 -9.01 -7.68 7.87
N LYS A 128 -10.34 -7.53 7.84
CA LYS A 128 -11.13 -7.02 8.98
C LYS A 128 -10.91 -7.82 10.27
N ASP A 129 -10.65 -9.12 10.13
CA ASP A 129 -10.43 -10.03 11.26
C ASP A 129 -8.98 -10.01 11.76
N GLY A 130 -8.13 -9.13 11.21
CA GLY A 130 -6.73 -8.99 11.61
C GLY A 130 -5.80 -10.06 11.02
N ILE A 131 -6.25 -10.81 10.01
CA ILE A 131 -5.44 -11.81 9.31
C ILE A 131 -4.56 -11.12 8.29
N LEU A 132 -3.26 -11.47 8.25
CA LEU A 132 -2.32 -10.94 7.27
C LEU A 132 -2.66 -11.45 5.87
N ALA A 133 -2.84 -10.54 4.92
CA ALA A 133 -3.08 -10.86 3.52
C ALA A 133 -1.80 -10.69 2.68
N LEU A 134 -1.04 -9.63 2.94
CA LEU A 134 0.18 -9.28 2.23
C LEU A 134 1.04 -8.38 3.13
N SER A 135 2.36 -8.46 3.06
CA SER A 135 3.25 -7.43 3.61
C SER A 135 4.22 -6.92 2.57
N LEU A 136 4.66 -5.67 2.75
CA LEU A 136 5.60 -4.99 1.88
C LEU A 136 6.76 -4.46 2.73
N GLU A 137 7.99 -4.68 2.30
CA GLU A 137 9.16 -4.08 2.91
C GLU A 137 9.93 -3.26 1.87
N ARG A 138 9.98 -1.95 2.07
CA ARG A 138 10.83 -1.06 1.27
C ARG A 138 12.25 -1.09 1.82
N ALA A 139 13.19 -1.54 0.98
CA ALA A 139 14.60 -1.53 1.33
C ALA A 139 15.19 -0.10 1.32
N VAL A 140 16.17 0.13 2.19
CA VAL A 140 16.98 1.34 2.20
C VAL A 140 17.84 1.36 0.94
N THR A 141 17.48 2.22 -0.01
CA THR A 141 18.13 2.29 -1.33
C THR A 141 18.52 3.73 -1.63
N LEU A 142 19.72 3.94 -2.18
CA LEU A 142 20.25 5.27 -2.46
C LEU A 142 19.70 5.90 -3.75
N PHE A 143 19.35 5.09 -4.75
CA PHE A 143 19.02 5.57 -6.10
C PHE A 143 17.78 4.93 -6.73
N PHE A 144 17.52 3.65 -6.46
CA PHE A 144 16.43 2.91 -7.09
C PHE A 144 15.58 2.22 -6.02
N THR A 145 14.30 2.59 -5.95
CA THR A 145 13.34 1.95 -5.06
C THR A 145 13.33 0.44 -5.26
N HIS A 146 13.38 -0.29 -4.16
CA HIS A 146 13.20 -1.74 -4.10
C HIS A 146 12.20 -2.05 -2.98
N VAL A 147 11.15 -2.80 -3.30
CA VAL A 147 10.12 -3.21 -2.35
C VAL A 147 9.92 -4.71 -2.45
N GLU A 148 10.21 -5.42 -1.37
CA GLU A 148 9.92 -6.84 -1.24
C GLU A 148 8.46 -7.04 -0.86
N VAL A 149 7.84 -8.10 -1.38
CA VAL A 149 6.43 -8.42 -1.14
C VAL A 149 6.33 -9.85 -0.64
N THR A 150 5.68 -10.01 0.51
CA THR A 150 5.48 -11.29 1.18
C THR A 150 4.00 -11.63 1.20
N ALA A 151 3.67 -12.88 0.91
CA ALA A 151 2.30 -13.38 0.89
C ALA A 151 1.75 -13.63 2.30
N TRP A 152 0.44 -13.89 2.40
CA TRP A 152 -0.29 -14.24 3.62
C TRP A 152 0.36 -15.34 4.48
N ASP A 153 1.10 -16.25 3.87
CA ASP A 153 1.76 -17.39 4.53
C ASP A 153 3.23 -17.10 4.92
N GLY A 154 3.66 -15.85 4.85
CA GLY A 154 5.02 -15.43 5.20
C GLY A 154 6.08 -15.79 4.15
N ARG A 155 5.70 -16.37 2.99
CA ARG A 155 6.65 -16.67 1.91
C ARG A 155 6.77 -15.50 0.93
N PRO A 156 7.97 -15.27 0.34
CA PRO A 156 8.17 -14.18 -0.60
C PRO A 156 7.30 -14.38 -1.85
N LEU A 157 6.42 -13.42 -2.13
CA LEU A 157 5.62 -13.39 -3.34
C LEU A 157 6.44 -12.92 -4.54
N GLY A 158 7.31 -11.93 -4.31
CA GLY A 158 8.10 -11.26 -5.33
C GLY A 158 8.68 -9.94 -4.82
N TYR A 159 9.16 -9.12 -5.74
CA TYR A 159 9.63 -7.77 -5.43
C TYR A 159 9.35 -6.82 -6.58
N ILE A 160 9.33 -5.52 -6.28
CA ILE A 160 9.18 -4.43 -7.24
C ILE A 160 10.48 -3.63 -7.24
N GLN A 161 11.06 -3.46 -8.42
CA GLN A 161 12.34 -2.74 -8.55
C GLN A 161 12.22 -1.62 -9.57
N GLN A 162 12.62 -0.42 -9.17
CA GLN A 162 12.79 0.70 -10.08
C GLN A 162 14.00 0.46 -10.99
N ARG A 163 13.79 0.64 -12.29
CA ARG A 163 14.84 0.62 -13.31
C ARG A 163 15.24 2.04 -13.67
N TRP A 164 16.46 2.18 -14.18
CA TRP A 164 16.86 3.43 -14.81
C TRP A 164 16.00 3.67 -16.06
N GLY A 165 15.50 4.89 -16.19
CA GLY A 165 14.77 5.34 -17.36
C GLY A 165 15.13 6.79 -17.66
N LEU A 166 15.45 7.08 -18.92
CA LEU A 166 15.88 8.42 -19.33
C LEU A 166 14.74 9.45 -19.27
N VAL A 167 13.52 9.02 -19.60
CA VAL A 167 12.39 9.92 -19.84
C VAL A 167 11.17 9.60 -18.97
N ARG A 168 10.94 8.32 -18.68
CA ARG A 168 9.82 7.84 -17.86
C ARG A 168 10.35 6.96 -16.75
N ARG A 169 9.57 6.85 -15.69
CA ARG A 169 9.82 5.88 -14.63
C ARG A 169 9.43 4.49 -15.12
N HIS A 170 10.28 3.51 -14.83
CA HIS A 170 10.07 2.14 -15.21
C HIS A 170 10.35 1.25 -14.01
N PHE A 171 9.51 0.24 -13.81
CA PHE A 171 9.62 -0.70 -12.72
C PHE A 171 9.37 -2.11 -13.25
N ASP A 172 10.07 -3.08 -12.68
CA ASP A 172 9.82 -4.49 -12.92
C ASP A 172 9.09 -5.07 -11.71
N LEU A 173 8.01 -5.80 -11.96
CA LEU A 173 7.34 -6.65 -10.97
C LEU A 173 7.90 -8.06 -11.15
N CYS A 174 8.72 -8.51 -10.21
CA CYS A 174 9.49 -9.73 -10.30
C CYS A 174 8.98 -10.81 -9.35
N THR A 175 9.11 -12.06 -9.78
CA THR A 175 9.05 -13.22 -8.87
C THR A 175 10.28 -13.24 -7.95
N PRO A 176 10.29 -14.05 -6.87
CA PRO A 176 11.45 -14.18 -5.99
C PRO A 176 12.70 -14.71 -6.70
N ALA A 177 12.50 -15.46 -7.80
CA ALA A 177 13.57 -15.96 -8.65
C ALA A 177 14.13 -14.91 -9.63
N GLY A 178 13.62 -13.67 -9.61
CA GLY A 178 14.04 -12.58 -10.49
C GLY A 178 13.41 -12.60 -11.90
N VAL A 179 12.46 -13.51 -12.16
CA VAL A 179 11.71 -13.51 -13.41
C VAL A 179 10.70 -12.35 -13.40
N VAL A 180 10.71 -11.51 -14.43
CA VAL A 180 9.78 -10.39 -14.60
C VAL A 180 8.39 -10.93 -14.96
N MET A 181 7.40 -10.68 -14.09
CA MET A 181 5.99 -11.03 -14.30
C MET A 181 5.29 -9.99 -15.18
N ALA A 182 5.61 -8.73 -14.96
CA ALA A 182 5.10 -7.56 -15.66
C ALA A 182 6.05 -6.37 -15.48
N THR A 183 5.90 -5.37 -16.35
CA THR A 183 6.56 -4.08 -16.19
C THR A 183 5.53 -3.01 -15.88
N MET A 184 5.92 -1.98 -15.14
CA MET A 184 5.09 -0.82 -14.84
C MET A 184 5.80 0.43 -15.34
N THR A 185 5.09 1.22 -16.14
CA THR A 185 5.61 2.48 -16.68
C THR A 185 4.82 3.65 -16.11
N GLY A 186 5.54 4.58 -15.51
CA GLY A 186 4.98 5.83 -15.02
C GLY A 186 4.74 6.84 -16.15
N PRO A 187 4.00 7.92 -15.85
CA PRO A 187 3.59 8.87 -16.87
C PRO A 187 4.76 9.72 -17.39
N LEU A 188 4.63 10.19 -18.63
CA LEU A 188 5.53 11.18 -19.21
C LEU A 188 5.07 12.62 -18.94
N TRP A 189 3.79 12.89 -19.21
CA TRP A 189 3.14 14.19 -19.03
C TRP A 189 1.70 13.94 -18.56
N ARG A 190 1.52 13.77 -17.24
CA ARG A 190 0.25 13.65 -16.46
C ARG A 190 0.59 12.85 -15.19
N PRO A 191 0.87 13.47 -14.03
CA PRO A 191 1.56 12.81 -12.90
C PRO A 191 0.81 11.66 -12.18
N TRP A 192 -0.26 11.11 -12.76
CA TRP A 192 -1.26 10.35 -12.02
C TRP A 192 -1.50 8.94 -12.53
N THR A 193 -0.96 8.53 -13.67
CA THR A 193 -1.31 7.23 -14.29
C THR A 193 -0.08 6.36 -14.51
N PHE A 194 -0.12 5.15 -13.98
CA PHE A 194 0.88 4.10 -14.18
C PHE A 194 0.23 2.94 -14.92
N THR A 195 0.86 2.50 -16.01
CA THR A 195 0.39 1.39 -16.82
C THR A 195 1.22 0.15 -16.51
N VAL A 196 0.55 -0.97 -16.23
CA VAL A 196 1.17 -2.28 -16.02
C VAL A 196 0.99 -3.12 -17.28
N GLN A 197 2.10 -3.64 -17.81
CA GLN A 197 2.13 -4.43 -19.03
C GLN A 197 2.71 -5.83 -18.78
N GLN A 198 2.06 -6.84 -19.35
CA GLN A 198 2.58 -8.21 -19.41
C GLN A 198 2.65 -8.61 -20.88
N ARG A 199 3.85 -9.01 -21.36
CA ARG A 199 4.08 -9.37 -22.77
C ARG A 199 3.58 -8.28 -23.74
N ASP A 200 3.93 -7.02 -23.45
CA ASP A 200 3.54 -5.82 -24.20
C ASP A 200 2.04 -5.47 -24.21
N GLU A 201 1.19 -6.28 -23.59
CA GLU A 201 -0.24 -5.99 -23.41
C GLU A 201 -0.48 -5.26 -22.08
N GLU A 202 -1.29 -4.20 -22.11
CA GLU A 202 -1.75 -3.56 -20.88
C GLU A 202 -2.67 -4.52 -20.11
N VAL A 203 -2.31 -4.80 -18.85
CA VAL A 203 -3.04 -5.72 -17.97
C VAL A 203 -3.65 -5.03 -16.75
N ALA A 204 -3.09 -3.89 -16.34
CA ALA A 204 -3.68 -3.07 -15.29
C ALA A 204 -3.30 -1.60 -15.43
N VAL A 205 -4.09 -0.71 -14.84
CA VAL A 205 -3.79 0.72 -14.75
C VAL A 205 -4.03 1.22 -13.35
N ILE A 206 -3.06 1.93 -12.79
CA ILE A 206 -3.14 2.60 -11.49
C ILE A 206 -3.30 4.09 -11.74
N ARG A 207 -4.33 4.71 -11.16
CA ARG A 207 -4.64 6.14 -11.30
C ARG A 207 -4.81 6.81 -9.95
N LYS A 208 -4.03 7.86 -9.69
CA LYS A 208 -4.29 8.77 -8.58
C LYS A 208 -5.48 9.68 -8.90
N GLN A 209 -6.46 9.72 -8.02
CA GLN A 209 -7.60 10.62 -8.02
C GLN A 209 -7.42 11.62 -6.87
N TRP A 210 -7.52 12.91 -7.20
CA TRP A 210 -7.48 13.99 -6.21
C TRP A 210 -8.89 14.33 -5.78
N SER A 211 -9.13 14.49 -4.47
CA SER A 211 -10.42 14.86 -3.90
C SER A 211 -10.94 16.24 -4.34
N GLY A 212 -10.10 17.07 -4.97
CA GLY A 212 -10.43 18.46 -5.34
C GLY A 212 -11.12 18.69 -6.70
N PHE A 213 -11.42 17.67 -7.51
CA PHE A 213 -12.10 17.85 -8.81
C PHE A 213 -13.62 17.55 -8.78
N VAL A 214 -14.15 17.10 -7.64
CA VAL A 214 -15.58 16.94 -7.38
C VAL A 214 -15.89 17.66 -6.08
N SER A 215 -16.83 18.59 -6.13
CA SER A 215 -17.22 19.41 -4.99
C SER A 215 -17.76 18.58 -3.83
N GLU A 216 -17.44 19.03 -2.61
CA GLU A 216 -18.11 18.73 -1.34
C GLU A 216 -17.82 17.37 -0.70
N SER A 217 -16.70 17.26 0.01
CA SER A 217 -16.64 16.97 1.46
C SER A 217 -15.21 16.67 1.91
N PHE A 218 -14.80 17.34 2.99
CA PHE A 218 -13.49 17.37 3.64
C PHE A 218 -12.79 16.00 3.82
N THR A 219 -12.00 15.55 2.85
CA THR A 219 -10.79 14.75 3.10
C THR A 219 -9.73 15.08 2.05
N ASP A 220 -8.58 15.63 2.48
CA ASP A 220 -7.36 15.85 1.67
C ASP A 220 -6.62 14.53 1.37
N ALA A 221 -7.34 13.41 1.40
CA ALA A 221 -6.80 12.07 1.29
C ALA A 221 -6.50 11.70 -0.16
N ASP A 222 -5.28 11.19 -0.40
CA ASP A 222 -4.90 10.62 -1.67
C ASP A 222 -5.68 9.32 -1.92
N THR A 223 -6.31 9.22 -3.10
CA THR A 223 -7.08 8.04 -3.52
C THR A 223 -6.47 7.47 -4.79
N PHE A 224 -6.27 6.16 -4.87
CA PHE A 224 -5.77 5.45 -6.03
C PHE A 224 -6.79 4.45 -6.54
N GLY A 225 -7.24 4.61 -7.77
CA GLY A 225 -8.01 3.59 -8.47
C GLY A 225 -7.08 2.61 -9.19
N VAL A 226 -7.33 1.32 -9.04
CA VAL A 226 -6.67 0.24 -9.79
C VAL A 226 -7.72 -0.42 -10.67
N GLU A 227 -7.46 -0.47 -11.97
CA GLU A 227 -8.29 -1.17 -12.94
C GLU A 227 -7.53 -2.37 -13.52
N PHE A 228 -8.13 -3.55 -13.43
CA PHE A 228 -7.62 -4.76 -14.06
C PHE A 228 -8.28 -4.96 -15.43
N ARG A 229 -7.48 -5.33 -16.43
CA ARG A 229 -8.01 -5.73 -17.73
C ARG A 229 -8.54 -7.16 -17.65
N PRO A 230 -9.60 -7.53 -18.40
CA PRO A 230 -10.21 -8.87 -18.32
C PRO A 230 -9.24 -10.03 -18.56
N GLY A 231 -8.17 -9.82 -19.32
CA GLY A 231 -7.14 -10.85 -19.59
C GLY A 231 -6.23 -11.15 -18.40
N LEU A 232 -6.16 -10.29 -17.39
CA LEU A 232 -5.34 -10.51 -16.21
C LEU A 232 -6.04 -11.46 -15.23
N THR A 233 -5.70 -12.74 -15.28
CA THR A 233 -6.26 -13.76 -14.38
C THR A 233 -5.26 -14.28 -13.35
N ASP A 234 -3.99 -13.90 -13.46
CA ASP A 234 -2.96 -14.26 -12.49
C ASP A 234 -3.15 -13.48 -11.17
N GLY A 235 -3.67 -14.17 -10.16
CA GLY A 235 -3.90 -13.63 -8.83
C GLY A 235 -2.62 -13.16 -8.12
N ARG A 236 -1.45 -13.76 -8.44
CA ARG A 236 -0.17 -13.32 -7.89
C ARG A 236 0.24 -11.98 -8.48
N LEU A 237 0.08 -11.82 -9.79
CA LEU A 237 0.34 -10.53 -10.45
C LEU A 237 -0.62 -9.44 -9.94
N ARG A 238 -1.90 -9.76 -9.73
CA ARG A 238 -2.87 -8.81 -9.15
C ARG A 238 -2.44 -8.33 -7.76
N GLN A 239 -1.97 -9.22 -6.88
CA GLN A 239 -1.37 -8.85 -5.59
C GLN A 239 -0.14 -7.95 -5.74
N MET A 240 0.73 -8.25 -6.71
CA MET A 240 1.89 -7.39 -7.01
C MET A 240 1.47 -5.99 -7.51
N VAL A 241 0.34 -5.86 -8.21
CA VAL A 241 -0.20 -4.55 -8.63
C VAL A 241 -0.74 -3.75 -7.44
N LEU A 242 -1.39 -4.40 -6.46
CA LEU A 242 -1.76 -3.74 -5.20
C LEU A 242 -0.49 -3.23 -4.48
N ALA A 243 0.55 -4.07 -4.40
CA ALA A 243 1.81 -3.65 -3.79
C ALA A 243 2.47 -2.48 -4.54
N ALA A 244 2.42 -2.48 -5.87
CA ALA A 244 2.91 -1.39 -6.70
C ALA A 244 2.13 -0.08 -6.47
N THR A 245 0.82 -0.18 -6.22
CA THR A 245 -0.04 0.97 -5.88
C THR A 245 0.42 1.62 -4.58
N LEU A 246 0.66 0.83 -3.53
CA LEU A 246 1.19 1.33 -2.26
C LEU A 246 2.59 1.93 -2.40
N MET A 247 3.49 1.26 -3.14
CA MET A 247 4.83 1.78 -3.42
C MET A 247 4.78 3.15 -4.11
N VAL A 248 3.88 3.33 -5.09
CA VAL A 248 3.73 4.60 -5.81
C VAL A 248 3.35 5.73 -4.86
N ASP A 249 2.44 5.46 -3.91
CA ASP A 249 2.07 6.46 -2.91
C ASP A 249 3.24 6.83 -1.99
N LEU A 250 3.82 5.80 -1.35
CA LEU A 250 4.95 5.91 -0.41
C LEU A 250 6.15 6.66 -1.00
N CYS A 251 6.54 6.35 -2.23
CA CYS A 251 7.78 6.89 -2.80
C CYS A 251 7.64 8.30 -3.37
N TYR A 252 6.44 8.71 -3.76
CA TYR A 252 6.30 9.85 -4.66
C TYR A 252 5.38 10.96 -4.19
N PHE A 253 4.53 10.73 -3.19
CA PHE A 253 3.63 11.75 -2.69
C PHE A 253 3.91 12.17 -1.23
N GLU A 254 4.44 11.29 -0.37
CA GLU A 254 4.97 11.72 0.95
C GLU A 254 6.13 12.74 0.83
N ALA A 255 7.00 12.58 -0.17
CA ALA A 255 8.15 13.47 -0.36
C ALA A 255 7.76 14.91 -0.77
N ARG A 256 6.54 15.11 -1.31
CA ARG A 256 6.05 16.44 -1.70
C ARG A 256 5.50 17.22 -0.51
N ASP A 257 4.86 16.55 0.45
CA ASP A 257 4.25 17.23 1.60
C ASP A 257 5.30 17.74 2.60
N ASN A 258 6.43 17.04 2.74
CA ASN A 258 7.56 17.53 3.55
C ASN A 258 8.24 18.79 2.98
N SER A 259 8.14 19.03 1.67
CA SER A 259 8.80 20.20 1.03
C SER A 259 7.99 21.50 1.13
N GLN A 260 6.67 21.43 1.36
CA GLN A 260 5.85 22.62 1.55
C GLN A 260 5.89 23.16 2.99
N GLY A 261 6.18 22.31 3.98
CA GLY A 261 6.37 22.73 5.37
C GLY A 261 7.65 23.54 5.62
N THR A 262 8.70 23.34 4.82
CA THR A 262 10.00 24.02 5.02
C THR A 262 10.03 25.45 4.47
N LEU A 263 9.22 25.77 3.45
CA LEU A 263 9.21 27.10 2.81
C LEU A 263 8.37 28.14 3.55
N LEU A 264 7.34 27.72 4.30
CA LEU A 264 6.51 28.63 5.09
C LEU A 264 7.12 29.01 6.44
N GLY A 265 8.08 28.24 6.95
CA GLY A 265 8.83 28.57 8.18
C GLY A 265 10.03 29.48 7.97
N ALA A 266 10.50 29.68 6.74
CA ALA A 266 11.68 30.50 6.42
C ALA A 266 11.36 31.96 6.03
N LEU A 267 10.08 32.35 6.05
CA LEU A 267 9.63 33.71 5.73
C LEU A 267 8.91 34.40 6.91
N SER A 268 9.04 33.83 8.12
CA SER A 268 8.44 34.37 9.35
C SER A 268 9.45 34.79 10.42
N ASP A 269 10.72 34.98 10.05
CA ASP A 269 11.75 35.62 10.90
C ASP A 269 12.13 37.01 10.36
#